data_AF-A0A1Y1KVV4-F1
#
_entry.id   AF-A0A1Y1KVV4-F1
#
_cell.length_a   1.000
_cell.length_b   1.000
_cell.length_c   1.000
_cell.angle_alpha   90.00
_cell.angle_beta   90.00
_cell.angle_gamma   90.00
#
_symmetry.space_group_name_H-M   'P 1'
#
loop_
_entity.id
_entity.type
_entity.pdbx_description
1 polymer ?
#
loop_
_entity_poly.entity_id
_entity_poly.type
_entity_poly.pdbx_seq_one_letter_code
_entity_poly.pdbx_strand_id
1 'polypeptide(L)'
;FTCENIFELSFAGDMFRSPPVHVILKTIKQISYNLTGGVLVIVRNNTSDCLNFGLAVERARNRGIGVEMIVVNDEFCVVNKQQGKRGSSGIVLINKIAGAMADKLLPLNTISDFCKRLLENMGSILFTIKTSHLADECVCSTQSHEYEIEIGTGLHGEQG
;
A
#
# COMPACT_ATOMS: atom_id res chain seq x y z
N PHE A 1 -2.11 2.60 11.84
CA PHE A 1 -3.54 2.33 12.10
C PHE A 1 -3.69 1.00 12.81
N THR A 2 -3.72 1.01 14.14
CA THR A 2 -3.94 -0.20 14.94
C THR A 2 -5.41 -0.27 15.37
N CYS A 3 -6.17 -1.21 14.82
CA CYS A 3 -7.36 -1.77 15.46
C CYS A 3 -6.97 -3.14 16.05
N GLU A 4 -7.73 -3.70 16.99
CA GLU A 4 -7.37 -4.94 17.70
C GLU A 4 -7.05 -6.13 16.76
N ASN A 5 -7.55 -6.12 15.51
CA ASN A 5 -7.27 -7.14 14.50
C ASN A 5 -6.54 -6.64 13.23
N ILE A 6 -6.00 -5.41 13.22
CA ILE A 6 -5.12 -4.93 12.14
C ILE A 6 -3.68 -4.97 12.63
N PHE A 7 -2.89 -5.88 12.09
CA PHE A 7 -1.44 -5.84 12.23
C PHE A 7 -0.86 -5.04 11.06
N GLU A 8 -0.57 -3.77 11.31
CA GLU A 8 0.24 -2.98 10.38
C GLU A 8 1.71 -3.35 10.57
N LEU A 9 2.34 -3.89 9.53
CA LEU A 9 3.78 -3.85 9.43
C LEU A 9 4.18 -2.58 8.70
N SER A 10 4.41 -1.54 9.49
CA SER A 10 5.19 -0.40 9.03
C SER A 10 6.66 -0.79 9.18
N PHE A 11 7.28 -1.17 8.06
CA PHE A 11 8.72 -1.33 8.03
C PHE A 11 9.34 0.06 7.95
N ALA A 12 9.93 0.52 9.06
CA ALA A 12 10.91 1.59 9.02
C ALA A 12 12.20 1.05 8.37
N GLY A 13 12.15 0.75 7.08
CA GLY A 13 13.36 0.56 6.27
C GLY A 13 14.01 1.91 5.96
N ASP A 14 15.14 1.90 5.24
CA ASP A 14 15.66 3.10 4.56
C ASP A 14 14.48 3.84 3.94
N MET A 15 14.32 5.14 4.26
CA MET A 15 13.19 5.94 3.84
C MET A 15 12.88 5.63 2.37
N PHE A 16 11.68 5.12 2.10
CA PHE A 16 11.14 4.84 0.76
C PHE A 16 11.49 3.51 0.09
N ARG A 17 11.99 2.48 0.81
CA ARG A 17 12.21 1.13 0.24
C ARG A 17 11.22 0.08 0.71
N SER A 18 10.76 -0.73 -0.25
CA SER A 18 9.96 -1.94 0.01
C SER A 18 10.72 -2.96 0.86
N PRO A 19 10.07 -3.60 1.85
CA PRO A 19 10.70 -4.63 2.67
C PRO A 19 11.07 -5.87 1.84
N PRO A 20 12.17 -6.58 2.19
CA PRO A 20 12.55 -7.81 1.51
C PRO A 20 11.48 -8.91 1.64
N VAL A 21 11.30 -9.70 0.56
CA VAL A 21 10.33 -10.82 0.46
C VAL A 21 10.37 -11.77 1.65
N HIS A 22 11.56 -12.10 2.15
CA HIS A 22 11.71 -13.05 3.25
C HIS A 22 11.14 -12.52 4.58
N VAL A 23 11.19 -11.20 4.78
CA VAL A 23 10.62 -10.54 5.97
C VAL A 23 9.10 -10.54 5.90
N ILE A 24 8.54 -10.18 4.74
CA ILE A 24 7.09 -10.22 4.51
C ILE A 24 6.56 -11.66 4.72
N LEU A 25 7.20 -12.65 4.08
CA LEU A 25 6.79 -14.06 4.20
C LEU A 25 6.90 -14.59 5.64
N LYS A 26 7.97 -14.23 6.37
CA LYS A 26 8.12 -14.60 7.78
C LYS A 26 6.95 -14.04 8.60
N THR A 27 6.54 -12.81 8.29
CA THR A 27 5.45 -12.17 9.03
C THR A 27 4.09 -12.79 8.73
N ILE A 28 3.77 -13.03 7.45
CA ILE A 28 2.53 -13.71 7.06
C ILE A 28 2.41 -15.04 7.80
N LYS A 29 3.50 -15.80 7.90
CA LYS A 29 3.52 -17.06 8.66
C LYS A 29 3.26 -16.85 10.15
N GLN A 30 3.96 -15.91 10.78
CA GLN A 30 3.81 -15.62 12.20
C GLN A 30 2.37 -15.23 12.55
N ILE A 31 1.75 -14.38 11.73
CA ILE A 31 0.34 -13.99 11.89
C ILE A 31 -0.58 -15.20 11.68
N SER A 32 -0.32 -16.03 10.64
CA SER A 32 -1.15 -17.18 10.32
C SER A 32 -1.18 -18.27 11.39
N TYR A 33 -0.13 -18.40 12.22
CA TYR A 33 -0.11 -19.43 13.28
C TYR A 33 -1.17 -19.19 14.37
N ASN A 34 -1.59 -17.94 14.57
CA ASN A 34 -2.52 -17.57 15.64
C ASN A 34 -3.93 -17.25 15.12
N LEU A 35 -4.17 -17.37 13.81
CA LEU A 35 -5.42 -16.97 13.17
C LEU A 35 -5.99 -18.08 12.30
N THR A 36 -7.25 -18.44 12.55
CA THR A 36 -7.99 -19.40 11.69
C THR A 36 -8.67 -18.73 10.50
N GLY A 37 -8.85 -17.41 10.53
CA GLY A 37 -9.56 -16.64 9.50
C GLY A 37 -8.74 -16.28 8.25
N GLY A 38 -7.43 -16.55 8.25
CA GLY A 38 -6.51 -16.19 7.17
C GLY A 38 -5.91 -14.78 7.31
N VAL A 39 -5.18 -14.33 6.29
CA VAL A 39 -4.40 -13.07 6.30
C VAL A 39 -4.78 -12.21 5.09
N LEU A 40 -5.15 -10.94 5.32
CA LEU A 40 -5.30 -9.95 4.26
C LEU A 40 -4.06 -9.06 4.19
N VAL A 41 -3.42 -9.02 3.02
CA VAL A 41 -2.27 -8.16 2.75
C VAL A 41 -2.73 -6.96 1.94
N ILE A 42 -2.58 -5.76 2.50
CA ILE A 42 -2.99 -4.49 1.87
C ILE A 42 -1.71 -3.77 1.43
N VAL A 43 -1.58 -3.53 0.13
CA VAL A 43 -0.33 -3.02 -0.47
C VAL A 43 -0.63 -1.77 -1.28
N ARG A 44 0.24 -0.77 -1.21
CA ARG A 44 0.18 0.41 -2.08
C ARG A 44 0.64 0.04 -3.50
N ASN A 45 -0.03 0.55 -4.54
CA ASN A 45 0.44 0.29 -5.91
C ASN A 45 1.71 1.09 -6.23
N ASN A 46 2.85 0.50 -5.90
CA ASN A 46 4.16 0.84 -6.44
C ASN A 46 4.84 -0.45 -6.90
N THR A 47 5.78 -0.35 -7.84
CA THR A 47 6.38 -1.52 -8.48
C THR A 47 7.09 -2.43 -7.49
N SER A 48 7.89 -1.87 -6.59
CA SER A 48 8.69 -2.64 -5.63
C SER A 48 7.82 -3.41 -4.64
N ASP A 49 6.76 -2.79 -4.11
CA ASP A 49 5.86 -3.42 -3.14
C ASP A 49 5.02 -4.50 -3.82
N CYS A 50 4.44 -4.21 -4.99
CA CYS A 50 3.66 -5.20 -5.72
C CYS A 50 4.47 -6.46 -6.03
N LEU A 51 5.74 -6.31 -6.42
CA LEU A 51 6.64 -7.46 -6.66
C LEU A 51 7.00 -8.20 -5.37
N ASN A 52 7.45 -7.48 -4.34
CA ASN A 52 7.95 -8.10 -3.10
C ASN A 52 6.82 -8.78 -2.31
N PHE A 53 5.69 -8.09 -2.13
CA PHE A 53 4.53 -8.63 -1.44
C PHE A 53 3.84 -9.71 -2.27
N GLY A 54 3.72 -9.54 -3.59
CA GLY A 54 3.16 -10.55 -4.48
C GLY A 54 3.90 -11.88 -4.38
N LEU A 55 5.23 -11.86 -4.46
CA LEU A 55 6.05 -13.06 -4.32
C LEU A 55 5.95 -13.68 -2.90
N ALA A 56 5.87 -12.86 -1.86
CA ALA A 56 5.69 -13.36 -0.49
C ALA A 56 4.32 -14.03 -0.30
N VAL A 57 3.25 -13.44 -0.84
CA VAL A 57 1.88 -13.96 -0.82
C VAL A 57 1.80 -15.28 -1.58
N GLU A 58 2.38 -15.35 -2.78
CA GLU A 58 2.44 -16.60 -3.56
C GLU A 58 3.16 -17.72 -2.78
N ARG A 59 4.31 -17.40 -2.19
CA ARG A 59 5.07 -18.36 -1.36
C ARG A 59 4.32 -18.79 -0.10
N ALA A 60 3.45 -17.94 0.45
CA ALA A 60 2.61 -18.28 1.58
C ALA A 60 1.44 -19.19 1.17
N ARG A 61 0.77 -18.90 0.04
CA ARG A 61 -0.27 -19.76 -0.55
C ARG A 61 0.24 -21.16 -0.86
N ASN A 62 1.44 -21.27 -1.43
CA ASN A 62 2.09 -22.57 -1.71
C ASN A 62 2.41 -23.38 -0.44
N ARG A 63 2.32 -22.77 0.75
CA ARG A 63 2.47 -23.44 2.06
C ARG A 63 1.12 -23.71 2.74
N GLY A 64 0.00 -23.53 2.03
CA GLY A 64 -1.34 -23.75 2.55
C GLY A 64 -1.88 -22.62 3.43
N ILE A 65 -1.23 -21.45 3.47
CA ILE A 65 -1.74 -20.30 4.23
C ILE A 65 -2.85 -19.63 3.43
N GLY A 66 -4.03 -19.49 4.04
CA GLY A 66 -5.12 -18.68 3.49
C GLY A 66 -4.74 -17.21 3.52
N VAL A 67 -4.28 -16.68 2.39
CA VAL A 67 -3.84 -15.29 2.25
C VAL A 67 -4.43 -14.66 0.99
N GLU A 68 -4.97 -13.46 1.16
CA GLU A 68 -5.45 -12.59 0.09
C GLU A 68 -4.60 -11.32 0.02
N MET A 69 -4.49 -10.74 -1.17
CA MET A 69 -3.77 -9.50 -1.39
C MET A 69 -4.67 -8.52 -2.13
N ILE A 70 -4.70 -7.28 -1.65
CA ILE A 70 -5.32 -6.15 -2.34
C ILE A 70 -4.28 -5.07 -2.60
N VAL A 71 -4.36 -4.48 -3.79
CA VAL A 71 -3.47 -3.41 -4.24
C VAL A 71 -4.28 -2.13 -4.30
N VAL A 72 -3.91 -1.16 -3.48
CA VAL A 72 -4.52 0.17 -3.42
C VAL A 72 -3.95 1.00 -4.56
N ASN A 73 -4.81 1.43 -5.48
CA ASN A 73 -4.47 2.16 -6.70
C ASN A 73 -5.44 3.34 -6.93
N ASP A 74 -5.69 4.09 -5.86
CA ASP A 74 -6.70 5.14 -5.79
C ASP A 74 -6.27 6.49 -6.39
N GLU A 75 -5.00 6.66 -6.75
CA GLU A 75 -4.54 7.94 -7.28
C GLU A 75 -5.08 8.21 -8.69
N PHE A 76 -5.74 9.36 -8.87
CA PHE A 76 -6.34 9.75 -10.15
C PHE A 76 -5.29 10.19 -11.17
N CYS A 77 -4.21 10.83 -10.71
CA CYS A 77 -3.15 11.32 -11.58
C CYS A 77 -2.32 10.15 -12.12
N VAL A 78 -2.52 9.81 -13.39
CA VAL A 78 -1.76 8.75 -14.08
C VAL A 78 -0.65 9.39 -14.91
N VAL A 79 0.55 9.45 -14.33
CA VAL A 79 1.74 10.01 -14.99
C VAL A 79 2.30 9.04 -16.03
N ASN A 80 2.24 7.73 -15.77
CA ASN A 80 2.67 6.68 -16.71
C ASN A 80 1.57 5.63 -16.92
N LYS A 81 0.98 5.61 -18.13
CA LYS A 81 -0.07 4.65 -18.51
C LYS A 81 0.37 3.18 -18.44
N GLN A 82 1.67 2.90 -18.55
CA GLN A 82 2.20 1.52 -18.44
C GLN A 82 2.27 1.03 -17.00
N GLN A 83 2.46 1.93 -16.02
CA GLN A 83 2.52 1.58 -14.59
C GLN A 83 1.13 1.58 -13.93
N GLY A 84 0.16 2.25 -14.53
CA GLY A 84 -1.20 2.37 -14.01
C GLY A 84 -1.31 3.41 -12.90
N LYS A 85 -2.44 3.40 -12.18
CA LYS A 85 -2.70 4.32 -11.07
C LYS A 85 -1.84 3.98 -9.85
N ARG A 86 -1.15 4.95 -9.26
CA ARG A 86 -0.45 4.77 -7.99
C ARG A 86 -1.45 4.58 -6.84
N GLY A 87 -0.97 4.00 -5.74
CA GLY A 87 -1.72 4.01 -4.48
C GLY A 87 -1.32 5.19 -3.63
N SER A 88 -2.29 5.87 -3.03
CA SER A 88 -2.03 7.03 -2.19
C SER A 88 -2.77 6.96 -0.84
N SER A 89 -3.51 8.00 -0.46
CA SER A 89 -4.17 8.16 0.84
C SER A 89 -5.30 7.18 1.08
N GLY A 90 -5.90 6.62 0.02
CA GLY A 90 -7.01 5.66 0.12
C GLY A 90 -6.67 4.42 0.94
N ILE A 91 -5.38 4.07 1.05
CA ILE A 91 -4.91 2.94 1.87
C ILE A 91 -5.32 3.08 3.34
N VAL A 92 -5.44 4.31 3.85
CA VAL A 92 -5.91 4.58 5.21
C VAL A 92 -7.36 4.13 5.40
N LEU A 93 -8.21 4.49 4.44
CA LEU A 93 -9.63 4.12 4.45
C LEU A 93 -9.80 2.60 4.30
N ILE A 94 -9.04 1.99 3.39
CA ILE A 94 -9.06 0.54 3.18
C ILE A 94 -8.64 -0.20 4.45
N ASN A 95 -7.56 0.23 5.11
CA ASN A 95 -7.16 -0.36 6.40
C ASN A 95 -8.28 -0.25 7.44
N LYS A 96 -8.89 0.93 7.58
CA LYS A 96 -9.95 1.14 8.59
C LYS A 96 -11.17 0.26 8.33
N ILE A 97 -11.60 0.16 7.09
CA ILE A 97 -12.76 -0.63 6.68
C ILE A 97 -12.48 -2.12 6.81
N ALA A 98 -11.34 -2.59 6.28
CA ALA A 98 -10.94 -3.99 6.36
C ALA A 98 -10.82 -4.44 7.82
N GLY A 99 -10.20 -3.63 8.68
CA GLY A 99 -10.14 -3.93 10.11
C GLY A 99 -11.49 -3.97 10.79
N ALA A 100 -12.38 -3.01 10.50
CA ALA A 100 -13.74 -3.04 11.05
C ALA A 100 -14.54 -4.27 10.60
N MET A 101 -14.28 -4.79 9.39
CA MET A 101 -14.86 -6.04 8.90
C MET A 101 -14.23 -7.27 9.58
N ALA A 102 -12.92 -7.24 9.82
CA ALA A 102 -12.20 -8.29 10.55
C ALA A 102 -12.63 -8.38 12.02
N ASP A 103 -12.87 -7.24 12.68
CA ASP A 103 -13.42 -7.16 14.05
C ASP A 103 -14.82 -7.79 14.14
N LYS A 104 -15.56 -7.82 13.03
CA LYS A 104 -16.85 -8.51 12.89
C LYS A 104 -16.72 -9.98 12.47
N LEU A 105 -15.50 -10.51 12.43
CA LEU A 105 -15.19 -11.89 12.04
C LEU A 105 -15.72 -12.27 10.65
N LEU A 106 -15.79 -11.31 9.72
CA LEU A 106 -16.20 -11.60 8.36
C LEU A 106 -15.15 -12.48 7.64
N PRO A 107 -15.57 -13.39 6.75
CA PRO A 107 -14.64 -14.24 6.01
C PRO A 107 -13.64 -13.45 5.16
N LEU A 108 -12.40 -13.92 5.06
CA LEU A 108 -11.31 -13.24 4.32
C LEU A 108 -11.70 -12.85 2.89
N ASN A 109 -12.35 -13.75 2.16
CA ASN A 109 -12.82 -13.47 0.80
C ASN A 109 -13.84 -12.32 0.76
N THR A 110 -14.75 -12.27 1.74
CA THR A 110 -15.77 -11.22 1.85
C THR A 110 -15.12 -9.85 2.10
N ILE A 111 -14.09 -9.80 2.96
CA ILE A 111 -13.32 -8.57 3.21
C ILE A 111 -12.56 -8.15 1.94
N SER A 112 -11.85 -9.09 1.31
CA SER A 112 -11.08 -8.87 0.07
C SER A 112 -11.97 -8.31 -1.05
N ASP A 113 -13.10 -8.95 -1.32
CA ASP A 113 -14.01 -8.58 -2.41
C ASP A 113 -14.75 -7.26 -2.14
N PHE A 114 -15.06 -6.97 -0.88
CA PHE A 114 -15.60 -5.65 -0.51
C PHE A 114 -14.57 -4.55 -0.75
N CYS A 115 -13.33 -4.74 -0.30
CA CYS A 115 -12.27 -3.74 -0.47
C CYS A 115 -11.91 -3.52 -1.94
N LYS A 116 -11.88 -4.57 -2.77
CA LYS A 116 -11.66 -4.47 -4.22
C LYS A 116 -12.73 -3.61 -4.89
N ARG A 117 -14.02 -3.87 -4.61
CA ARG A 117 -15.14 -3.05 -5.14
C ARG A 117 -15.11 -1.62 -4.66
N LEU A 118 -14.68 -1.39 -3.43
CA LEU A 118 -14.52 -0.04 -2.90
C LEU A 118 -13.42 0.73 -3.64
N LEU A 119 -12.28 0.08 -3.92
CA LEU A 119 -11.17 0.66 -4.67
C LEU A 119 -11.56 1.05 -6.10
N GLU A 120 -12.43 0.29 -6.76
CA GLU A 120 -12.97 0.63 -8.09
C GLU A 120 -13.72 1.97 -8.11
N ASN A 121 -14.26 2.39 -6.97
CA ASN A 121 -15.04 3.62 -6.80
C ASN A 121 -14.29 4.68 -5.98
N MET A 122 -13.00 4.47 -5.70
CA MET A 122 -12.16 5.38 -4.93
C MET A 122 -11.25 6.19 -5.84
N GLY A 123 -11.11 7.47 -5.52
CA GLY A 123 -10.19 8.38 -6.21
C GLY A 123 -9.57 9.37 -5.22
N SER A 124 -8.26 9.56 -5.32
CA SER A 124 -7.48 10.54 -4.56
C SER A 124 -6.70 11.42 -5.52
N ILE A 125 -6.60 12.70 -5.20
CA ILE A 125 -5.75 13.68 -5.89
C ILE A 125 -4.85 14.31 -4.85
N LEU A 126 -3.57 14.39 -5.16
CA LEU A 126 -2.55 15.03 -4.33
C LEU A 126 -2.07 16.29 -5.02
N PHE A 127 -1.71 17.28 -4.22
CA PHE A 127 -1.07 18.48 -4.70
C PHE A 127 0.04 18.89 -3.74
N THR A 128 1.12 19.45 -4.29
CA THR A 128 2.29 19.90 -3.54
C THR A 128 2.50 21.38 -3.78
N ILE A 129 2.65 22.13 -2.69
CA ILE A 129 2.97 23.57 -2.71
C ILE A 129 4.49 23.78 -2.61
N LYS A 130 5.18 22.91 -1.87
CA LYS A 130 6.65 22.93 -1.72
C LYS A 130 7.16 21.52 -1.46
N THR A 131 8.16 21.09 -2.22
CA THR A 131 8.77 19.76 -2.05
C THR A 131 9.71 19.74 -0.85
N SER A 132 9.75 18.64 -0.11
CA SER A 132 10.79 18.39 0.90
C SER A 132 11.97 17.68 0.24
N HIS A 133 13.16 18.28 0.28
CA HIS A 133 14.37 17.65 -0.25
C HIS A 133 14.88 16.57 0.74
N LEU A 134 15.17 15.38 0.22
CA LEU A 134 16.00 14.39 0.93
C LEU A 134 17.43 14.92 1.02
N ALA A 135 18.06 14.78 2.19
CA ALA A 135 19.38 15.34 2.46
C ALA A 135 20.51 14.73 1.59
N ASP A 136 20.30 13.56 0.99
CA ASP A 136 21.34 12.76 0.32
C ASP A 136 21.23 12.68 -1.22
N GLU A 137 20.23 13.32 -1.84
CA GLU A 137 20.12 13.36 -3.30
C GLU A 137 20.68 14.66 -3.88
N CYS A 138 21.59 14.51 -4.85
CA CYS A 138 22.23 15.59 -5.59
C CYS A 138 21.18 16.58 -6.13
N VAL A 139 21.41 17.86 -5.85
CA VAL A 139 20.51 19.01 -6.12
C VAL A 139 20.26 19.17 -7.62
N CYS A 140 19.36 18.35 -8.15
CA CYS A 140 18.83 18.44 -9.50
C CYS A 140 17.30 18.26 -9.48
N SER A 141 16.62 18.80 -8.46
CA SER A 141 15.14 18.83 -8.44
C SER A 141 14.66 20.24 -8.72
N THR A 142 13.95 20.37 -9.85
CA THR A 142 13.10 21.48 -10.30
C THR A 142 12.75 22.50 -9.21
N GLN A 143 13.15 23.76 -9.42
CA GLN A 143 12.73 24.90 -8.58
C GLN A 143 11.20 25.01 -8.66
N SER A 144 10.50 24.70 -7.58
CA SER A 144 9.10 25.08 -7.43
C SER A 144 9.06 26.58 -7.13
N HIS A 145 8.39 27.36 -7.98
CA HIS A 145 8.20 28.78 -7.71
C HIS A 145 7.23 28.99 -6.53
N GLU A 146 7.39 30.06 -5.75
CA GLU A 146 6.59 30.35 -4.53
C GLU A 146 5.06 30.35 -4.75
N TYR A 147 4.60 30.39 -6.00
CA TYR A 147 3.20 30.49 -6.40
C TYR A 147 2.75 29.33 -7.31
N GLU A 148 3.55 28.28 -7.45
CA GLU A 148 3.21 27.11 -8.27
C GLU A 148 2.70 25.96 -7.40
N ILE A 149 1.72 25.23 -7.93
CA ILE A 149 1.18 24.01 -7.33
C ILE A 149 1.39 22.89 -8.33
N GLU A 150 2.09 21.85 -7.92
CA GLU A 150 2.18 20.61 -8.70
C GLU A 150 1.03 19.69 -8.30
N ILE A 151 0.23 19.27 -9.28
CA ILE A 151 -0.89 18.34 -9.08
C ILE A 151 -0.40 16.95 -9.49
N GLY A 152 -0.64 15.95 -8.65
CA GLY A 152 -0.23 14.57 -8.92
C GLY A 152 1.18 14.24 -8.46
N THR A 153 1.83 15.08 -7.66
CA THR A 153 3.10 14.70 -7.04
C THR A 153 2.89 13.43 -6.23
N GLY A 154 3.72 12.42 -6.49
CA GLY A 154 3.67 11.17 -5.74
C GLY A 154 4.19 11.33 -4.31
N LEU A 155 3.90 10.33 -3.47
CA LEU A 155 4.23 10.35 -2.04
C LEU A 155 5.74 10.34 -1.74
N HIS A 156 6.57 10.06 -2.74
CA HIS A 156 8.03 10.04 -2.66
C HIS A 156 8.67 11.22 -3.43
N GLY A 157 7.87 12.22 -3.82
CA GLY A 157 8.33 13.33 -4.65
C GLY A 157 8.39 12.99 -6.14
N GLU A 158 7.72 11.92 -6.58
CA GLU A 158 7.58 11.63 -8.00
C GLU A 158 6.83 12.77 -8.70
N GLN A 159 7.27 13.17 -9.88
CA GLN A 159 6.63 14.25 -10.64
C GLN A 159 5.16 13.93 -10.96
N GLY A 160 4.33 14.98 -10.88
CA GLY A 160 2.90 14.96 -11.16
C GLY A 160 2.51 15.18 -12.61
#